data_AF-A0AAE1NLE5-F1
#
_entry.id   AF-A0AAE1NLE5-F1
#
_cell.length_a   1.000
_cell.length_b   1.000
_cell.length_c   1.000
_cell.angle_alpha   90.00
_cell.angle_beta   90.00
_cell.angle_gamma   90.00
#
_symmetry.space_group_name_H-M   'P 1'
#
loop_
_entity.id
_entity.type
_entity.pdbx_description
1 polymer ?
#
loop_
_entity_poly.entity_id
_entity_poly.type
_entity_poly.pdbx_seq_one_letter_code
_entity_poly.pdbx_strand_id
1 'polypeptide(L)'
;MRHLQELVERFPHFPCITAVTRDKRLYRLGQMNKQTNNNNNNHNHNKHHFKLQNGDLVRRYLNDGDEVMVNRQPTLAKTNILFHVVRIIRDTKSISLNISMTENFAADCDGDEMNIFVPHTNDLSSILATAQRSVIFNKNGKVATKLK
;
A
#
# COMPACT_ATOMS: atom_id res chain seq x y z
N MET A 1 -15.39 3.02 11.26
CA MET A 1 -15.25 2.02 12.34
C MET A 1 -15.70 0.62 11.94
N ARG A 2 -16.92 0.39 11.42
CA ARG A 2 -17.40 -0.96 11.05
C ARG A 2 -16.46 -1.72 10.10
N HIS A 3 -16.08 -1.09 8.99
CA HIS A 3 -15.17 -1.69 8.02
C HIS A 3 -13.79 -2.06 8.59
N LEU A 4 -13.22 -1.22 9.47
CA LEU A 4 -11.93 -1.54 10.10
C LEU A 4 -12.06 -2.69 11.10
N GLN A 5 -13.19 -2.79 11.80
CA GLN A 5 -13.46 -3.92 12.70
C GLN A 5 -13.58 -5.22 11.91
N GLU A 6 -14.24 -5.20 10.75
CA GLU A 6 -14.29 -6.37 9.84
C GLU A 6 -12.88 -6.82 9.39
N LEU A 7 -11.98 -5.87 9.10
CA LEU A 7 -10.60 -6.19 8.72
C LEU A 7 -9.77 -6.80 9.87
N VAL A 8 -10.08 -6.45 11.12
CA VAL A 8 -9.48 -7.09 12.30
C VAL A 8 -9.93 -8.55 12.39
N GLU A 9 -11.22 -8.79 12.20
CA GLU A 9 -11.82 -10.13 12.31
C GLU A 9 -11.36 -11.07 11.18
N ARG A 10 -10.97 -10.53 10.02
CA ARG A 10 -10.44 -11.32 8.89
C ARG A 10 -9.03 -11.85 9.09
N PHE A 11 -8.28 -11.34 10.06
CA PHE A 11 -6.91 -11.80 10.31
C PHE A 11 -6.87 -13.34 10.48
N PRO A 12 -5.90 -14.07 9.92
CA PRO A 12 -4.73 -13.61 9.15
C PRO A 12 -4.93 -13.50 7.63
N HIS A 13 -6.16 -13.53 7.12
CA HIS A 13 -6.44 -13.59 5.67
C HIS A 13 -6.48 -12.19 5.02
N PHE A 14 -5.93 -12.04 3.81
CA PHE A 14 -5.95 -10.77 3.07
C PHE A 14 -7.33 -10.47 2.45
N PRO A 15 -7.83 -9.22 2.51
CA PRO A 15 -7.27 -8.05 3.19
C PRO A 15 -7.60 -8.04 4.70
N CYS A 16 -6.63 -7.64 5.54
CA CYS A 16 -6.82 -7.54 6.99
C CYS A 16 -5.95 -6.45 7.65
N ILE A 17 -6.00 -6.39 8.98
CA ILE A 17 -5.16 -5.55 9.82
C ILE A 17 -4.10 -6.41 10.50
N THR A 18 -2.85 -5.95 10.47
CA THR A 18 -1.70 -6.68 11.05
C THR A 18 -1.35 -6.21 12.45
N ALA A 19 -1.51 -4.92 12.71
CA ALA A 19 -1.21 -4.32 14.00
C ALA A 19 -2.06 -3.08 14.28
N VAL A 20 -2.22 -2.78 15.57
CA VAL A 20 -2.89 -1.58 16.06
C VAL A 20 -1.96 -0.90 17.06
N THR A 21 -1.79 0.41 16.98
CA THR A 21 -1.06 1.21 17.96
C THR A 21 -2.06 2.05 18.76
N ARG A 22 -2.04 1.90 20.08
CA ARG A 22 -2.86 2.67 21.03
C ARG A 22 -1.94 3.22 22.12
N ASP A 23 -2.00 4.51 22.40
CA ASP A 23 -1.21 5.15 23.47
C ASP A 23 0.29 4.79 23.43
N LYS A 24 0.89 4.85 22.23
CA LYS A 24 2.30 4.47 21.94
C LYS A 24 2.64 2.99 22.14
N ARG A 25 1.66 2.14 22.47
CA ARG A 25 1.82 0.68 22.56
C ARG A 25 1.36 0.00 21.28
N LEU A 26 2.22 -0.85 20.74
CA LEU A 26 1.95 -1.64 19.53
C LEU A 26 1.36 -3.01 19.89
N TYR A 27 0.18 -3.30 19.36
CA TYR A 27 -0.53 -4.56 19.48
C TYR A 27 -0.45 -5.29 18.14
N ARG A 28 0.34 -6.37 18.07
CA ARG A 28 0.43 -7.23 16.88
C ARG A 28 -0.58 -8.37 17.01
N LEU A 29 -1.55 -8.45 16.09
CA LEU A 29 -2.65 -9.44 16.19
C LEU A 29 -2.10 -10.88 16.20
N GLY A 30 -1.06 -11.16 15.43
CA GLY A 30 -0.43 -12.49 15.39
C GLY A 30 0.26 -12.92 16.70
N GLN A 31 0.67 -11.98 17.56
CA GLN A 31 1.31 -12.32 18.84
C GLN A 31 0.30 -12.51 19.98
N MET A 32 -0.87 -11.85 19.90
CA MET A 32 -1.92 -11.96 20.92
C MET A 32 -2.50 -13.39 21.01
N ASN A 33 -2.52 -14.12 19.90
CA ASN A 33 -3.04 -15.49 19.85
C ASN A 33 -2.21 -16.52 20.61
N LYS A 34 -0.91 -16.26 20.81
CA LYS A 34 -0.03 -17.22 21.48
C LYS A 34 -0.25 -17.29 22.99
N GLN A 35 -0.77 -16.21 23.60
CA GLN A 35 -0.97 -16.16 25.05
C GLN A 35 -2.26 -16.86 25.50
N THR A 36 -3.27 -16.97 24.63
CA THR A 36 -4.58 -17.55 24.99
C THR A 36 -4.59 -19.09 24.93
N ASN A 37 -3.69 -19.70 24.17
CA ASN A 37 -3.72 -21.14 23.88
C ASN A 37 -3.17 -22.06 24.99
N ASN A 38 -2.66 -21.54 26.11
CA ASN A 38 -2.15 -22.41 27.16
C ASN A 38 -3.23 -23.02 28.06
N ASN A 39 -4.49 -22.58 28.00
CA ASN A 39 -5.50 -22.98 29.01
C ASN A 39 -6.79 -23.63 28.50
N ASN A 40 -7.03 -23.87 27.20
CA ASN A 40 -8.32 -24.44 26.79
C ASN A 40 -8.24 -25.45 25.64
N ASN A 41 -8.49 -26.72 25.97
CA ASN A 41 -8.88 -27.81 25.05
C ASN A 41 -10.33 -27.63 24.59
N ASN A 42 -10.66 -26.58 23.83
CA ASN A 42 -11.98 -26.45 23.21
C ASN A 42 -11.84 -26.02 21.75
N HIS A 43 -12.28 -26.91 20.84
CA HIS A 43 -12.39 -26.71 19.39
C HIS A 43 -13.47 -25.68 18.99
N ASN A 44 -13.45 -24.50 19.59
CA ASN A 44 -14.34 -23.41 19.20
C ASN A 44 -13.53 -22.30 18.52
N HIS A 45 -13.85 -22.06 17.25
CA HIS A 45 -13.39 -21.00 16.39
C HIS A 45 -12.78 -19.81 17.15
N ASN A 46 -11.44 -19.72 17.15
CA ASN A 46 -10.66 -18.60 17.67
C ASN A 46 -11.00 -17.32 16.89
N LYS A 47 -12.14 -16.69 17.20
CA LYS A 47 -12.44 -15.35 16.73
C LYS A 47 -11.46 -14.39 17.40
N HIS A 48 -10.63 -13.74 16.60
CA HIS A 48 -9.73 -12.69 17.05
C HIS A 48 -10.53 -11.46 17.51
N HIS A 49 -10.96 -11.45 18.76
CA HIS A 49 -11.71 -10.32 19.34
C HIS A 49 -10.77 -9.20 19.79
N PHE A 50 -10.03 -8.58 18.85
CA PHE A 50 -9.44 -7.28 19.12
C PHE A 50 -10.50 -6.21 18.83
N LYS A 51 -10.91 -5.45 19.84
CA LYS A 51 -11.89 -4.38 19.67
C LYS A 51 -11.18 -3.04 19.44
N LEU A 52 -11.40 -2.46 18.26
CA LEU A 52 -10.88 -1.14 17.92
C LEU A 52 -11.56 -0.06 18.76
N GLN A 53 -10.79 0.96 19.14
CA GLN A 53 -11.24 2.15 19.84
C GLN A 53 -10.97 3.39 18.98
N ASN A 54 -11.74 4.46 19.19
CA ASN A 54 -11.47 5.72 18.51
C ASN A 54 -10.11 6.27 18.99
N GLY A 55 -9.28 6.73 18.06
CA GLY A 55 -7.90 7.16 18.33
C GLY A 55 -6.85 6.07 18.08
N ASP A 56 -7.26 4.83 17.81
CA ASP A 56 -6.33 3.77 17.42
C ASP A 56 -5.72 4.04 16.05
N LEU A 57 -4.40 3.90 15.96
CA LEU A 57 -3.65 3.91 14.70
C LEU A 57 -3.54 2.49 14.16
N VAL A 58 -4.21 2.22 13.05
CA VAL A 58 -4.34 0.89 12.47
C VAL A 58 -3.35 0.68 11.33
N ARG A 59 -2.61 -0.44 11.34
CA ARG A 59 -1.75 -0.89 10.24
C ARG A 59 -2.48 -1.97 9.44
N ARG A 60 -3.00 -1.60 8.27
CA ARG A 60 -3.67 -2.50 7.32
C ARG A 60 -2.79 -2.82 6.12
N TYR A 61 -3.16 -3.84 5.37
CA TYR A 61 -2.62 -4.07 4.04
C TYR A 61 -3.05 -2.95 3.06
N LEU A 62 -2.27 -2.78 2.00
CA LEU A 62 -2.65 -1.96 0.83
C LEU A 62 -3.93 -2.54 0.21
N ASN A 63 -4.83 -1.65 -0.18
CA ASN A 63 -6.07 -1.94 -0.85
C ASN A 63 -6.16 -1.16 -2.17
N ASP A 64 -7.13 -1.54 -3.00
CA ASP A 64 -7.46 -0.81 -4.20
C ASP A 64 -7.78 0.65 -3.88
N GLY A 65 -7.24 1.58 -4.69
CA GLY A 65 -7.45 3.01 -4.50
C GLY A 65 -6.42 3.70 -3.61
N ASP A 66 -5.54 2.96 -2.93
CA ASP A 66 -4.42 3.56 -2.20
C ASP A 66 -3.42 4.19 -3.17
N GLU A 67 -2.77 5.29 -2.77
CA GLU A 67 -1.74 5.93 -3.58
C GLU A 67 -0.35 5.45 -3.17
N VAL A 68 0.49 5.13 -4.15
CA VAL A 68 1.89 4.77 -3.96
C VAL A 68 2.77 5.55 -4.91
N MET A 69 4.02 5.77 -4.53
CA MET A 69 5.03 6.37 -5.38
C MET A 69 5.90 5.27 -5.95
N VAL A 70 6.14 5.29 -7.25
CA VAL A 70 6.93 4.27 -7.95
C VAL A 70 8.14 4.94 -8.60
N ASN A 71 9.30 4.29 -8.53
CA ASN A 71 10.47 4.69 -9.30
C ASN A 71 11.17 3.48 -9.94
N ARG A 72 11.84 3.72 -11.07
CA ARG A 72 12.82 2.80 -11.66
C ARG A 72 14.22 3.36 -11.42
N GLN A 73 15.13 2.54 -10.94
CA GLN A 73 16.55 2.91 -10.78
C GLN A 73 17.28 2.69 -12.12
N PRO A 74 18.18 3.60 -12.56
CA PRO A 74 18.54 4.88 -11.96
C PRO A 74 17.51 5.98 -12.23
N THR A 75 17.20 6.77 -11.19
CA THR A 75 16.33 7.93 -11.32
C THR A 75 17.13 9.15 -11.79
N LEU A 76 17.04 9.48 -13.09
CA LEU A 76 17.78 10.60 -13.70
C LEU A 76 16.99 11.91 -13.75
N ALA A 77 15.66 11.82 -13.84
CA ALA A 77 14.75 12.95 -13.92
C ALA A 77 13.62 12.83 -12.90
N LYS A 78 13.04 13.97 -12.50
CA LYS A 78 11.88 14.03 -11.59
C LYS A 78 10.65 13.27 -12.12
N THR A 79 10.60 13.05 -13.43
CA THR A 79 9.56 12.31 -14.14
C THR A 79 9.70 10.79 -14.00
N ASN A 80 10.87 10.29 -13.57
CA ASN A 80 11.10 8.87 -13.30
C ASN A 80 10.60 8.44 -11.90
N ILE A 81 10.01 9.36 -11.15
CA ILE A 81 9.28 9.11 -9.91
C ILE A 81 7.85 9.59 -10.17
N LEU A 82 6.85 8.73 -10.01
CA LEU A 82 5.44 9.11 -10.23
C LEU A 82 4.53 8.47 -9.18
N PHE A 83 3.40 9.13 -8.90
CA PHE A 83 2.33 8.55 -8.11
C PHE A 83 1.42 7.70 -8.98
N HIS A 84 1.07 6.54 -8.44
CA HIS A 84 0.13 5.61 -9.04
C HIS A 84 -0.92 5.22 -8.02
N VAL A 85 -2.14 5.03 -8.52
CA VAL A 85 -3.23 4.44 -7.74
C VAL A 85 -3.09 2.92 -7.80
N VAL A 86 -3.06 2.29 -6.64
CA VAL A 86 -2.92 0.84 -6.48
C VAL A 86 -4.17 0.13 -6.96
N ARG A 87 -3.94 -0.95 -7.71
CA ARG A 87 -4.89 -2.02 -7.96
C ARG A 87 -4.22 -3.34 -7.59
N ILE A 88 -4.83 -4.07 -6.66
CA ILE A 88 -4.38 -5.36 -6.19
C ILE A 88 -4.79 -6.43 -7.20
N ILE A 89 -3.80 -7.11 -7.76
CA ILE A 89 -3.97 -8.24 -8.66
C ILE A 89 -3.49 -9.48 -7.92
N ARG A 90 -4.37 -10.47 -7.73
CA ARG A 90 -4.11 -11.63 -6.84
C ARG A 90 -3.24 -12.71 -7.49
N ASP A 91 -3.25 -12.80 -8.81
CA ASP A 91 -2.65 -13.91 -9.56
C ASP A 91 -1.30 -13.54 -10.21
N THR A 92 -0.69 -12.43 -9.79
CA THR A 92 0.58 -11.93 -10.34
C THR A 92 1.63 -11.77 -9.26
N LYS A 93 2.88 -12.14 -9.58
CA LYS A 93 4.05 -11.93 -8.70
C LYS A 93 4.86 -10.68 -9.07
N SER A 94 4.53 -10.03 -10.18
CA SER A 94 5.22 -8.86 -10.72
C SER A 94 4.32 -7.62 -10.63
N ILE A 95 4.94 -6.45 -10.53
CA ILE A 95 4.23 -5.17 -10.61
C ILE A 95 3.76 -4.98 -12.05
N SER A 96 2.49 -4.66 -12.22
CA SER A 96 1.90 -4.33 -13.52
C SER A 96 1.73 -2.82 -13.63
N LEU A 97 2.20 -2.23 -14.72
CA LEU A 97 2.07 -0.80 -15.02
C LEU A 97 1.41 -0.60 -16.38
N ASN A 98 0.80 0.57 -16.58
CA ASN A 98 0.22 0.91 -17.87
C ASN A 98 1.33 1.14 -18.90
N ILE A 99 1.21 0.56 -20.10
CA ILE A 99 2.22 0.63 -21.16
C ILE A 99 2.57 2.09 -21.52
N SER A 100 1.62 3.02 -21.47
CA SER A 100 1.89 4.45 -21.74
C SER A 100 2.81 5.12 -20.71
N MET A 101 3.10 4.46 -19.59
CA MET A 101 4.02 4.95 -18.55
C MET A 101 5.43 4.41 -18.71
N THR A 102 5.68 3.44 -19.59
CA THR A 102 7.03 2.86 -19.79
C THR A 102 8.03 3.92 -20.24
N GLU A 103 7.62 4.87 -21.08
CA GLU A 103 8.45 5.99 -21.53
C GLU A 103 8.95 6.86 -20.37
N ASN A 104 8.12 7.07 -19.34
CA ASN A 104 8.47 7.89 -18.19
C ASN A 104 9.48 7.19 -17.27
N PHE A 105 9.50 5.87 -17.25
CA PHE A 105 10.48 5.08 -16.48
C PHE A 105 11.65 4.58 -17.34
N ALA A 106 11.63 4.87 -18.65
CA ALA A 106 12.49 4.26 -19.66
C ALA A 106 12.54 2.73 -19.53
N ALA A 107 11.39 2.12 -19.22
CA ALA A 107 11.25 0.69 -18.99
C ALA A 107 11.01 -0.05 -20.31
N ASP A 108 11.66 -1.20 -20.49
CA ASP A 108 11.55 -2.06 -21.68
C ASP A 108 10.91 -3.42 -21.37
N CYS A 109 10.59 -3.67 -20.09
CA CYS A 109 9.88 -4.86 -19.60
C CYS A 109 10.59 -6.19 -19.92
N ASP A 110 11.92 -6.19 -19.95
CA ASP A 110 12.75 -7.38 -20.19
C ASP A 110 13.18 -8.13 -18.90
N GLY A 111 12.76 -7.64 -17.74
CA GLY A 111 13.26 -8.06 -16.43
C GLY A 111 13.47 -6.93 -15.44
N ASP A 112 13.12 -5.70 -15.84
CA ASP A 112 13.17 -4.49 -15.02
C ASP A 112 12.63 -4.62 -13.58
N GLU A 113 13.41 -4.09 -12.64
CA GLU A 113 13.01 -3.92 -11.24
C GLU A 113 12.61 -2.47 -10.95
N MET A 114 11.56 -2.30 -10.14
CA MET A 114 11.04 -0.99 -9.72
C MET A 114 10.80 -0.98 -8.22
N ASN A 115 11.01 0.16 -7.57
CA ASN A 115 10.67 0.31 -6.16
C ASN A 115 9.31 0.98 -5.99
N ILE A 116 8.60 0.58 -4.94
CA ILE A 116 7.34 1.17 -4.50
C ILE A 116 7.54 1.76 -3.11
N PHE A 117 7.21 3.03 -2.97
CA PHE A 117 7.17 3.74 -1.70
C PHE A 117 5.70 3.97 -1.30
N VAL A 118 5.36 3.53 -0.09
CA VAL A 118 4.03 3.70 0.49
C VAL A 118 4.06 4.90 1.46
N PRO A 119 3.34 6.00 1.17
CA PRO A 119 3.25 7.11 2.09
C PRO A 119 2.46 6.70 3.36
N HIS A 120 2.98 7.09 4.52
CA HIS A 120 2.37 6.74 5.81
C HIS A 120 1.47 7.85 6.38
N THR A 121 1.64 9.08 5.91
CA THR A 121 0.87 10.26 6.35
C THR A 121 0.13 10.88 5.18
N ASN A 122 -1.08 11.36 5.43
CA ASN A 122 -1.93 11.97 4.39
C ASN A 122 -1.30 13.24 3.80
N ASP A 123 -0.54 13.98 4.61
CA ASP A 123 0.14 15.20 4.19
C ASP A 123 1.22 14.90 3.12
N LEU A 124 1.91 13.77 3.26
CA LEU A 124 2.96 13.38 2.31
C LEU A 124 2.37 12.95 0.97
N SER A 125 1.23 12.22 0.97
CA SER A 125 0.53 11.85 -0.26
C SER A 125 0.03 13.10 -1.00
N SER A 126 -0.59 14.06 -0.30
CA SER A 126 -1.15 15.26 -0.94
C SER A 126 -0.08 16.22 -1.51
N ILE A 127 0.99 16.45 -0.77
CA ILE A 127 2.09 17.34 -1.21
C ILE A 127 2.81 16.75 -2.43
N LEU A 128 3.08 15.44 -2.41
CA LEU A 128 3.82 14.80 -3.49
C LEU A 128 2.95 14.50 -4.72
N ALA A 129 1.66 14.17 -4.54
CA ALA A 129 0.71 14.00 -5.65
C ALA A 129 0.48 15.31 -6.41
N THR A 130 0.49 16.46 -5.73
CA THR A 130 0.37 17.77 -6.37
C THR A 130 1.57 18.09 -7.26
N ALA A 131 2.77 17.62 -6.90
CA ALA A 131 3.99 17.85 -7.67
C ALA A 131 4.08 17.00 -8.96
N GLN A 132 3.40 15.85 -9.03
CA GLN A 132 3.55 14.87 -10.11
C GLN A 132 2.26 14.58 -10.91
N ARG A 133 1.13 15.21 -10.59
CA ARG A 133 -0.12 15.17 -11.41
C ARG A 133 -0.05 16.03 -12.68
N SER A 134 1.06 16.70 -12.93
CA SER A 134 1.26 17.56 -14.09
C SER A 134 1.57 16.72 -15.33
N VAL A 135 0.92 17.08 -16.45
CA VAL A 135 1.28 16.66 -17.81
C VAL A 135 2.80 16.61 -17.92
N ILE A 136 3.35 15.41 -18.12
CA ILE A 136 4.80 15.24 -18.12
C ILE A 136 5.31 15.80 -19.45
N PHE A 137 6.16 16.82 -19.37
CA PHE A 137 6.85 17.37 -20.53
C PHE A 137 8.25 16.77 -20.62
N ASN A 138 8.63 16.33 -21.81
CA ASN A 138 10.00 15.97 -22.17
C ASN A 138 10.94 17.19 -21.93
N LYS A 139 12.25 16.96 -21.74
CA LYS A 139 13.33 17.98 -21.72
C LYS A 139 13.23 19.06 -22.83
N ASN A 140 12.54 18.75 -23.93
CA ASN A 140 12.30 19.65 -25.06
C ASN A 140 10.94 20.39 -25.01
N GLY A 141 10.21 20.36 -23.89
CA GLY A 141 8.90 21.01 -23.71
C GLY A 141 7.74 20.33 -24.45
N LYS A 142 7.95 19.15 -25.05
CA LYS A 142 6.89 18.36 -25.71
C LYS A 142 6.18 17.47 -24.69
N VAL A 143 4.86 17.35 -24.78
CA VAL A 143 4.06 16.44 -23.93
C VAL A 143 4.55 15.01 -24.15
N ALA A 144 5.08 14.37 -23.09
CA ALA A 144 5.56 12.99 -23.10
C ALA A 144 4.41 11.98 -22.94
N THR A 145 3.38 12.32 -22.16
CA THR A 145 2.20 11.47 -22.04
C THR A 145 0.94 12.32 -22.18
N LYS A 146 0.25 12.18 -23.31
CA LYS A 146 -1.08 12.75 -23.50
C LYS A 146 -2.07 11.74 -22.93
N LEU A 147 -2.64 12.01 -21.76
CA LEU A 147 -3.87 11.32 -21.35
C LEU A 147 -4.91 11.62 -22.44
N LYS A 148 -5.33 10.57 -23.17
CA LYS A 148 -6.50 10.65 -24.04
C LYS A 148 -7.75 10.62 -23.18
#